data_AF-A0A8B5WYA3-F1
#
_entry.id   AF-A0A8B5WYA3-F1
#
_cell.length_a   1.000
_cell.length_b   1.000
_cell.length_c   1.000
_cell.angle_alpha   90.00
_cell.angle_beta   90.00
_cell.angle_gamma   90.00
#
_symmetry.space_group_name_H-M   'P 1'
#
loop_
_entity.id
_entity.type
_entity.pdbx_description
1 polymer ?
#
loop_
_entity_poly.entity_id
_entity_poly.type
_entity_poly.pdbx_seq_one_letter_code
_entity_poly.pdbx_strand_id
1 'polypeptide(L)'
;MKTTMTEPCPYCGFTGNAADATCCGNCQGPLDIGPVDNGLPEGTVLKDGEYTLERPLGRGGFAITYRATSRTWRGPVAIKELFLSDGHLCQREPGGRRVVTGGGRGRVFADYKARFRDEAGHLFRISHAHVVKVFDHFEENQTAYLVMEWIDGPTLEEYVTQRGALLPRETLPIIRALARCLERVHQYDLIHRDISPRNILLRFLGGQPEPVLIDFGLARDYAIEHTRSSGMAFTEGYSAPESLSTTLPRGPFTDLYSLAAVWYFLLTGAGPPSLSDRAVGLQPTLAAEIPKSIKEAIARTLALKPSQRPQTAREFLELMGGEIAPEAEPELQRLRDRAQAAEDARQRAEQRLAAIEAQRRAAADELAADGYRDNGDGTVTDLGTGLTWMRFALGQRWENGRVVGEAMKVTFDEAEIHVNRLNAMQYLGKRGWRLPTKDELLTLVRRNYQPTINPKAFPQCPSSYFWSASPTAARSCDSWYVNFDHGFASVSHRSRNHHVRLVRGGQ
;
A
#
# COMPACT_ATOMS: atom_id res chain seq x y z
N MET A 1 26.39 33.82 -7.16
CA MET A 1 25.42 32.83 -7.70
C MET A 1 24.70 32.21 -6.53
N LYS A 2 23.39 32.47 -6.38
CA LYS A 2 22.57 31.88 -5.31
C LYS A 2 22.31 30.43 -5.67
N THR A 3 22.94 29.50 -4.97
CA THR A 3 22.59 28.08 -5.00
C THR A 3 21.24 27.95 -4.29
N THR A 4 20.16 27.74 -5.04
CA THR A 4 18.86 27.39 -4.49
C THR A 4 19.00 26.04 -3.78
N MET A 5 18.95 26.04 -2.44
CA MET A 5 18.84 24.81 -1.66
C MET A 5 17.46 24.21 -1.94
N THR A 6 17.42 22.94 -2.35
CA THR A 6 16.16 22.18 -2.46
C THR A 6 15.69 21.77 -1.08
N GLU A 7 14.41 22.03 -0.78
CA GLU A 7 13.83 21.70 0.52
C GLU A 7 13.74 20.17 0.72
N PRO A 8 13.90 19.68 1.97
CA PRO A 8 13.75 18.26 2.29
C PRO A 8 12.33 17.78 1.95
N CYS A 9 12.20 16.57 1.40
CA CYS A 9 10.89 15.98 1.15
C CYS A 9 10.03 15.94 2.42
N PRO A 10 8.74 16.33 2.35
CA PRO A 10 7.84 16.38 3.51
C PRO A 10 7.46 14.99 4.06
N TYR A 11 7.69 13.92 3.30
CA TYR A 11 7.35 12.54 3.67
C TYR A 11 8.55 11.70 4.13
N CYS A 12 9.74 12.01 3.60
CA CYS A 12 10.93 11.15 3.70
C CYS A 12 12.16 11.91 4.22
N GLY A 13 12.06 13.23 4.40
CA GLY A 13 13.16 14.13 4.81
C GLY A 13 14.32 14.23 3.81
N PHE A 14 14.23 13.57 2.64
CA PHE A 14 15.31 13.50 1.66
C PHE A 14 15.59 14.86 1.04
N THR A 15 16.83 15.33 1.15
CA THR A 15 17.31 16.63 0.65
C THR A 15 17.94 16.57 -0.74
N GLY A 16 18.12 15.37 -1.30
CA GLY A 16 18.80 15.14 -2.59
C GLY A 16 17.90 15.28 -3.82
N ASN A 17 16.74 15.93 -3.70
CA ASN A 17 15.83 16.11 -4.83
C ASN A 17 16.38 17.15 -5.81
N ALA A 18 16.17 16.92 -7.11
CA ALA A 18 16.39 17.94 -8.12
C ALA A 18 15.43 19.13 -7.92
N ALA A 19 15.84 20.33 -8.31
CA ALA A 19 15.06 21.56 -8.07
C ALA A 19 13.69 21.59 -8.77
N ASP A 20 13.50 20.77 -9.79
CA ASP A 20 12.28 20.59 -10.58
C ASP A 20 11.58 19.24 -10.31
N ALA A 21 12.04 18.46 -9.33
CA ALA A 21 11.43 17.18 -9.01
C ALA A 21 10.02 17.36 -8.41
N THR A 22 9.03 16.65 -8.96
CA THR A 22 7.64 16.63 -8.46
C THR A 22 7.39 15.53 -7.43
N CYS A 23 8.29 14.55 -7.30
CA CYS A 23 8.24 13.45 -6.33
C CYS A 23 9.62 13.19 -5.69
N CYS A 24 9.65 12.75 -4.42
CA CYS A 24 10.86 12.43 -3.66
C CYS A 24 11.60 11.31 -4.38
N GLY A 25 12.87 11.55 -4.75
CA GLY A 25 13.72 10.53 -5.38
C GLY A 25 13.98 9.29 -4.50
N ASN A 26 13.68 9.38 -3.20
CA ASN A 26 13.83 8.30 -2.23
C ASN A 26 12.51 7.54 -1.93
N CYS A 27 11.41 8.23 -1.64
CA CYS A 27 10.13 7.61 -1.23
C CYS A 27 9.00 7.73 -2.25
N GLN A 28 9.26 8.39 -3.39
CA GLN A 28 8.30 8.72 -4.44
C GLN A 28 7.08 9.55 -4.00
N GLY A 29 7.06 10.03 -2.76
CA GLY A 29 6.03 10.92 -2.24
C GLY A 29 6.08 12.28 -2.93
N PRO A 30 4.94 12.92 -3.23
CA PRO A 30 4.92 14.18 -3.98
C PRO A 30 5.68 15.28 -3.22
N LEU A 31 6.58 15.99 -3.89
CA LEU A 31 7.33 17.08 -3.23
C LEU A 31 6.50 18.36 -3.10
N ASP A 32 5.51 18.49 -3.99
CA ASP A 32 4.44 19.48 -3.87
C ASP A 32 3.21 18.79 -3.27
N ILE A 33 2.98 19.00 -1.97
CA ILE A 33 1.84 18.45 -1.25
C ILE A 33 0.51 19.09 -1.66
N GLY A 34 0.53 20.15 -2.47
CA GLY A 34 -0.66 20.97 -2.73
C GLY A 34 -1.32 21.46 -1.42
N PRO A 35 -2.48 22.12 -1.49
CA PRO A 35 -3.29 22.30 -0.30
C PRO A 35 -3.73 20.91 0.17
N VAL A 36 -3.36 20.53 1.40
CA VAL A 36 -4.01 19.41 2.09
C VAL A 36 -5.50 19.73 2.08
N ASP A 37 -6.28 18.95 1.34
CA ASP A 37 -7.72 19.19 1.23
C ASP A 37 -8.34 19.28 2.63
N ASN A 38 -9.02 20.40 2.92
CA ASN A 38 -9.53 20.78 4.24
C ASN A 38 -8.51 21.11 5.35
N GLY A 39 -7.23 21.36 5.05
CA GLY A 39 -6.26 21.93 5.99
C GLY A 39 -6.45 23.42 6.22
N LEU A 40 -6.01 23.92 7.38
CA LEU A 40 -5.87 25.36 7.61
C LEU A 40 -4.72 25.92 6.77
N PRO A 41 -4.88 27.13 6.18
CA PRO A 41 -3.84 27.73 5.35
C PRO A 41 -2.63 28.19 6.18
N GLU A 42 -1.48 28.25 5.52
CA GLU A 42 -0.26 28.87 6.05
C GLU A 42 -0.53 30.32 6.51
N GLY A 43 0.11 30.70 7.63
CA GLY A 43 -0.10 31.99 8.27
C GLY A 43 -1.37 32.06 9.13
N THR A 44 -2.16 30.97 9.24
CA THR A 44 -3.31 30.95 10.15
C THR A 44 -2.84 31.16 11.59
N VAL A 45 -3.50 32.11 12.26
CA VAL A 45 -3.22 32.51 13.64
C VAL A 45 -4.26 31.88 14.56
N LEU A 46 -3.82 31.18 15.60
CA LEU A 46 -4.65 30.44 16.57
C LEU A 46 -4.41 30.93 18.01
N LYS A 47 -5.40 30.74 18.88
CA LYS A 47 -5.38 31.05 20.33
C LYS A 47 -4.92 32.48 20.61
N ASP A 48 -5.71 33.44 20.14
CA ASP A 48 -5.44 34.89 20.20
C ASP A 48 -4.05 35.28 19.63
N GLY A 49 -3.55 34.41 18.76
CA GLY A 49 -2.31 34.45 18.01
C GLY A 49 -1.07 33.87 18.68
N GLU A 50 -1.21 33.19 19.81
CA GLU A 50 -0.11 32.47 20.43
C GLU A 50 0.60 31.54 19.45
N TYR A 51 -0.13 30.95 18.50
CA TYR A 51 0.42 30.07 17.48
C TYR A 51 0.16 30.59 16.08
N THR A 52 1.19 30.58 15.24
CA THR A 52 1.08 30.84 13.80
C THR A 52 1.43 29.58 13.03
N LEU A 53 0.48 29.06 12.24
CA LEU A 53 0.69 27.87 11.42
C LEU A 53 1.63 28.19 10.26
N GLU A 54 2.61 27.33 10.05
CA GLU A 54 3.55 27.41 8.93
C GLU A 54 3.04 26.53 7.81
N ARG A 55 2.87 25.23 8.05
CA ARG A 55 2.39 24.31 7.01
C ARG A 55 1.75 23.05 7.60
N PRO A 56 0.82 22.41 6.89
CA PRO A 56 0.42 21.05 7.22
C PRO A 56 1.59 20.08 7.01
N LEU A 57 1.70 19.10 7.91
CA LEU A 57 2.68 18.01 7.86
C LEU A 57 2.05 16.73 7.33
N GLY A 58 0.75 16.54 7.54
CA GLY A 58 0.01 15.39 7.06
C GLY A 58 -1.41 15.34 7.61
N ARG A 59 -2.22 14.47 7.01
CA ARG A 59 -3.60 14.19 7.40
C ARG A 59 -3.75 12.68 7.61
N GLY A 60 -4.14 12.30 8.83
CA GLY A 60 -4.62 10.96 9.13
C GLY A 60 -6.16 10.90 9.09
N GLY A 61 -6.74 9.72 9.30
CA GLY A 61 -8.21 9.55 9.33
C GLY A 61 -8.92 10.34 10.45
N PHE A 62 -8.17 10.77 11.48
CA PHE A 62 -8.70 11.42 12.69
C PHE A 62 -8.26 12.87 12.90
N ALA A 63 -7.20 13.31 12.22
CA ALA A 63 -6.56 14.58 12.53
C ALA A 63 -5.71 15.12 11.39
N ILE A 64 -5.51 16.44 11.41
CA ILE A 64 -4.49 17.11 10.60
C ILE A 64 -3.40 17.62 11.54
N THR A 65 -2.14 17.35 11.19
CA THR A 65 -0.99 17.82 11.97
C THR A 65 -0.30 18.94 11.21
N TYR A 66 0.04 20.02 11.92
CA TYR A 66 0.69 21.21 11.38
C TYR A 66 2.00 21.47 12.11
N ARG A 67 2.95 22.08 11.41
CA ARG A 67 4.06 22.79 12.03
C ARG A 67 3.63 24.23 12.26
N ALA A 68 3.99 24.78 13.42
CA ALA A 68 3.65 26.13 13.81
C ALA A 68 4.78 26.75 14.63
N THR A 69 4.79 28.08 14.74
CA THR A 69 5.65 28.80 15.67
C THR A 69 4.82 29.33 16.84
N SER A 70 5.33 29.16 18.07
CA SER A 70 4.76 29.75 19.28
C SER A 70 5.38 31.12 19.59
N ARG A 71 4.55 32.09 19.97
CA ARG A 71 5.01 33.40 20.44
C ARG A 71 5.66 33.35 21.81
N THR A 72 5.12 32.56 22.73
CA THR A 72 5.65 32.40 24.10
C THR A 72 6.97 31.64 24.10
N TRP A 73 7.04 30.51 23.39
CA TRP A 73 8.24 29.66 23.36
C TRP A 73 9.28 30.10 22.33
N ARG A 74 8.93 31.00 21.41
CA ARG A 74 9.79 31.51 20.32
C ARG A 74 10.50 30.40 19.55
N GLY A 75 9.78 29.33 19.26
CA GLY A 75 10.31 28.14 18.60
C GLY A 75 9.21 27.29 17.94
N PRO A 76 9.62 26.27 17.18
CA PRO A 76 8.70 25.40 16.47
C PRO A 76 7.93 24.51 17.45
N VAL A 77 6.67 24.28 17.13
CA VAL A 77 5.78 23.33 17.78
C VAL A 77 5.03 22.54 16.71
N ALA A 78 4.57 21.34 17.06
CA ALA A 78 3.60 20.63 16.25
C ALA A 78 2.19 20.83 16.84
N ILE A 79 1.20 21.06 15.98
CA ILE A 79 -0.19 21.25 16.38
C ILE A 79 -1.05 20.21 15.68
N LYS A 80 -1.76 19.41 16.45
CA LYS A 80 -2.69 18.40 15.95
C LYS A 80 -4.12 18.91 16.09
N GLU A 81 -4.83 19.05 14.98
CA GLU A 81 -6.24 19.43 14.90
C GLU A 81 -7.11 18.18 14.78
N LEU A 82 -8.13 18.03 15.61
CA LEU A 82 -9.13 16.98 15.45
C LEU A 82 -9.91 17.22 14.13
N PHE A 83 -9.84 16.27 13.22
CA PHE A 83 -10.48 16.38 11.91
C PHE A 83 -10.85 14.99 11.37
N LEU A 84 -12.10 14.58 11.63
CA LEU A 84 -12.64 13.28 11.28
C LEU A 84 -13.18 13.27 9.84
N SER A 85 -12.28 13.28 8.87
CA SER A 85 -12.68 13.35 7.46
C SER A 85 -13.23 12.03 6.92
N ASP A 86 -12.79 10.91 7.51
CA ASP A 86 -13.21 9.58 7.09
C ASP A 86 -14.66 9.30 7.51
N GLY A 87 -15.44 8.69 6.60
CA GLY A 87 -16.87 8.49 6.79
C GLY A 87 -17.72 9.78 6.69
N HIS A 88 -17.13 10.89 6.21
CA HIS A 88 -17.79 12.20 6.08
C HIS A 88 -18.44 12.69 7.39
N LEU A 89 -17.74 12.51 8.52
CA LEU A 89 -18.22 12.99 9.82
C LEU A 89 -18.12 14.52 9.93
N CYS A 90 -17.02 15.10 9.46
CA CYS A 90 -16.86 16.56 9.36
C CYS A 90 -16.21 17.00 8.05
N GLN A 91 -16.40 18.27 7.72
CA GLN A 91 -15.75 18.98 6.63
C GLN A 91 -15.34 20.37 7.11
N ARG A 92 -14.44 21.04 6.38
CA ARG A 92 -14.19 22.46 6.63
C ARG A 92 -15.24 23.30 5.91
N GLU A 93 -15.68 24.38 6.55
CA GLU A 93 -16.54 25.37 5.92
C GLU A 93 -15.86 25.92 4.65
N PRO A 94 -16.55 25.99 3.50
CA PRO A 94 -15.98 26.53 2.27
C PRO A 94 -15.45 27.96 2.46
N GLY A 95 -14.16 28.18 2.20
CA GLY A 95 -13.49 29.48 2.41
C GLY A 95 -13.34 29.91 3.87
N GLY A 96 -13.74 29.06 4.83
CA GLY A 96 -13.70 29.31 6.25
C GLY A 96 -12.64 28.48 6.97
N ARG A 97 -12.52 28.72 8.28
CA ARG A 97 -11.63 27.97 9.18
C ARG A 97 -12.38 26.92 10.00
N ARG A 98 -13.71 27.02 10.09
CA ARG A 98 -14.53 26.23 11.01
C ARG A 98 -14.73 24.80 10.51
N VAL A 99 -14.69 23.85 11.42
CA VAL A 99 -15.09 22.46 11.20
C VAL A 99 -16.59 22.34 11.37
N VAL A 100 -17.28 21.84 10.34
CA VAL A 100 -18.74 21.66 10.33
C VAL A 100 -19.11 20.19 10.14
N THR A 101 -20.16 19.74 10.81
CA THR A 101 -20.65 18.35 10.76
C THR A 101 -21.98 18.27 10.01
N GLY A 102 -22.11 17.35 9.06
CA GLY A 102 -23.34 17.14 8.28
C GLY A 102 -24.31 16.11 8.88
N GLY A 103 -25.60 16.21 8.54
CA GLY A 103 -26.57 15.11 8.66
C GLY A 103 -26.85 14.56 10.07
N GLY A 104 -26.91 15.41 11.10
CA GLY A 104 -27.22 14.98 12.48
C GLY A 104 -26.06 14.32 13.25
N ARG A 105 -24.85 14.29 12.67
CA ARG A 105 -23.65 13.65 13.24
C ARG A 105 -22.88 14.54 14.23
N GLY A 106 -23.40 15.73 14.54
CA GLY A 106 -22.79 16.67 15.47
C GLY A 106 -22.59 16.11 16.89
N ARG A 107 -23.50 15.24 17.34
CA ARG A 107 -23.35 14.56 18.64
C ARG A 107 -22.15 13.61 18.67
N VAL A 108 -21.98 12.82 17.61
CA VAL A 108 -20.85 11.90 17.47
C VAL A 108 -19.53 12.68 17.48
N PHE A 109 -19.44 13.76 16.70
CA PHE A 109 -18.24 14.61 16.69
C PHE A 109 -17.98 15.29 18.05
N ALA A 110 -19.02 15.74 18.74
CA ALA A 110 -18.89 16.31 20.08
C ALA A 110 -18.35 15.30 21.10
N ASP A 111 -18.80 14.04 21.03
CA ASP A 111 -18.29 12.95 21.86
C ASP A 111 -16.81 12.68 21.58
N TYR A 112 -16.40 12.64 20.30
CA TYR A 112 -14.98 12.53 19.91
C TYR A 112 -14.16 13.70 20.43
N LYS A 113 -14.66 14.93 20.31
CA LYS A 113 -13.97 16.13 20.78
C LYS A 113 -13.79 16.11 22.31
N ALA A 114 -14.81 15.66 23.04
CA ALA A 114 -14.72 15.50 24.49
C ALA A 114 -13.65 14.48 24.88
N ARG A 115 -13.64 13.29 24.24
CA ARG A 115 -12.60 12.27 24.51
C ARG A 115 -11.20 12.73 24.13
N PHE A 116 -11.05 13.38 22.97
CA PHE A 116 -9.78 13.94 22.53
C PHE A 116 -9.22 14.93 23.57
N ARG A 117 -10.07 15.77 24.14
CA ARG A 117 -9.69 16.71 25.20
C ARG A 117 -9.34 15.98 26.51
N ASP A 118 -10.13 14.99 26.90
CA ASP A 118 -9.87 14.25 28.15
C ASP A 118 -8.53 13.50 28.07
N GLU A 119 -8.26 12.81 26.95
CA GLU A 119 -6.99 12.12 26.74
C GLU A 119 -5.82 13.11 26.57
N ALA A 120 -6.03 14.26 25.91
CA ALA A 120 -5.04 15.35 25.88
C ALA A 120 -4.69 15.86 27.28
N GLY A 121 -5.69 15.98 28.17
CA GLY A 121 -5.50 16.35 29.56
C GLY A 121 -4.69 15.31 30.36
N HIS A 122 -4.88 14.01 30.09
CA HIS A 122 -4.05 12.96 30.67
C HIS A 122 -2.61 13.05 30.16
N LEU A 123 -2.42 13.16 28.84
CA LEU A 123 -1.10 13.24 28.22
C LEU A 123 -0.33 14.49 28.66
N PHE A 124 -1.02 15.62 28.85
CA PHE A 124 -0.44 16.86 29.39
C PHE A 124 0.21 16.70 30.77
N ARG A 125 -0.24 15.73 31.58
CA ARG A 125 0.31 15.47 32.93
C ARG A 125 1.51 14.52 32.90
N ILE A 126 1.79 13.90 31.76
CA ILE A 126 2.89 12.95 31.61
C ILE A 126 4.15 13.72 31.24
N SER A 127 5.13 13.72 32.15
CA SER A 127 6.48 14.22 31.89
C SER A 127 7.45 13.04 31.88
N HIS A 128 7.96 12.70 30.70
CA HIS A 128 8.94 11.62 30.53
C HIS A 128 9.80 11.89 29.29
N ALA A 129 11.09 11.57 29.34
CA ALA A 129 12.04 11.88 28.27
C ALA A 129 11.67 11.25 26.91
N HIS A 130 10.99 10.11 26.93
CA HIS A 130 10.62 9.32 25.74
C HIS A 130 9.13 9.42 25.38
N VAL A 131 8.39 10.35 25.98
CA VAL A 131 7.00 10.71 25.61
C VAL A 131 7.03 12.12 25.05
N VAL A 132 6.33 12.38 23.95
CA VAL A 132 6.21 13.73 23.41
C VAL A 132 5.63 14.68 24.45
N LYS A 133 6.29 15.82 24.68
CA LYS A 133 5.79 16.80 25.62
C LYS A 133 4.60 17.55 25.01
N VAL A 134 3.48 17.59 25.73
CA VAL A 134 2.33 18.43 25.38
C VAL A 134 2.48 19.77 26.09
N PHE A 135 2.39 20.86 25.35
CA PHE A 135 2.50 22.22 25.87
C PHE A 135 1.15 22.85 26.18
N ASP A 136 0.13 22.51 25.40
CA ASP A 136 -1.17 23.17 25.47
C ASP A 136 -2.24 22.33 24.77
N HIS A 137 -3.50 22.57 25.13
CA HIS A 137 -4.66 22.06 24.40
C HIS A 137 -5.79 23.10 24.49
N PHE A 138 -6.50 23.33 23.39
CA PHE A 138 -7.55 24.34 23.34
C PHE A 138 -8.61 24.02 22.29
N GLU A 139 -9.74 24.72 22.36
CA GLU A 139 -10.81 24.64 21.37
C GLU A 139 -10.90 25.97 20.60
N GLU A 140 -10.92 25.88 19.27
CA GLU A 140 -11.15 27.00 18.35
C GLU A 140 -11.77 26.42 17.07
N ASN A 141 -12.36 27.24 16.20
CA ASN A 141 -12.84 26.79 14.88
C ASN A 141 -13.81 25.58 14.94
N GLN A 142 -14.56 25.44 16.03
CA GLN A 142 -15.46 24.31 16.31
C GLN A 142 -14.78 22.93 16.40
N THR A 143 -13.46 22.90 16.59
CA THR A 143 -12.69 21.68 16.83
C THR A 143 -11.74 21.84 18.02
N ALA A 144 -10.93 20.83 18.30
CA ALA A 144 -9.91 20.83 19.34
C ALA A 144 -8.51 20.73 18.73
N TYR A 145 -7.56 21.37 19.42
CA TYR A 145 -6.15 21.41 19.05
C TYR A 145 -5.30 20.90 20.21
N LEU A 146 -4.26 20.13 19.88
CA LEU A 146 -3.24 19.66 20.80
C LEU A 146 -1.88 20.20 20.35
N VAL A 147 -1.21 20.96 21.21
CA VAL A 147 0.10 21.55 20.93
C VAL A 147 1.16 20.71 21.61
N MET A 148 2.13 20.25 20.84
CA MET A 148 3.17 19.34 21.27
C MET A 148 4.56 19.79 20.83
N GLU A 149 5.57 19.22 21.49
CA GLU A 149 6.98 19.38 21.16
C GLU A 149 7.24 19.09 19.68
N TRP A 150 7.98 19.99 19.04
CA TRP A 150 8.58 19.71 17.74
C TRP A 150 9.82 18.84 17.94
N ILE A 151 9.75 17.58 17.51
CA ILE A 151 10.90 16.68 17.51
C ILE A 151 11.57 16.77 16.15
N ASP A 152 12.77 17.34 16.12
CA ASP A 152 13.58 17.47 14.91
C ASP A 152 14.38 16.18 14.69
N GLY A 153 13.84 15.27 13.88
CA GLY A 153 14.49 14.03 13.49
C GLY A 153 13.57 13.07 12.76
N PRO A 154 14.11 11.96 12.22
CA PRO A 154 13.36 10.99 11.46
C PRO A 154 12.47 10.14 12.37
N THR A 155 11.45 9.54 11.79
CA THR A 155 10.75 8.40 12.37
C THR A 155 11.70 7.20 12.49
N LEU A 156 11.37 6.30 13.41
CA LEU A 156 12.07 5.03 13.57
C LEU A 156 11.92 4.16 12.31
N GLU A 157 10.81 4.30 11.59
CA GLU A 157 10.61 3.70 10.26
C GLU A 157 11.69 4.20 9.29
N GLU A 158 11.78 5.51 9.06
CA GLU A 158 12.76 6.11 8.14
C GLU A 158 14.19 5.75 8.53
N TYR A 159 14.49 5.77 9.83
CA TYR A 159 15.82 5.42 10.35
C TYR A 159 16.23 3.99 9.98
N VAL A 160 15.32 3.01 10.12
CA VAL A 160 15.58 1.61 9.75
C VAL A 160 15.54 1.43 8.24
N THR A 161 14.65 2.08 7.51
CA THR A 161 14.61 2.02 6.05
C THR A 161 15.91 2.52 5.42
N GLN A 162 16.52 3.57 5.99
CA GLN A 162 17.78 4.12 5.50
C GLN A 162 19.01 3.29 5.91
N ARG A 163 19.03 2.72 7.11
CA ARG A 163 20.19 1.98 7.65
C ARG A 163 20.13 0.46 7.46
N GLY A 164 18.97 -0.06 7.06
CA GLY A 164 18.65 -1.48 7.15
C GLY A 164 18.34 -1.93 8.58
N ALA A 165 18.16 -3.24 8.75
CA ALA A 165 17.91 -3.87 10.04
C ALA A 165 19.04 -3.55 11.04
N LEU A 166 18.63 -3.29 12.29
CA LEU A 166 19.51 -2.94 13.39
C LEU A 166 19.94 -4.17 14.17
N LEU A 167 21.07 -4.03 14.87
CA LEU A 167 21.68 -5.11 15.62
C LEU A 167 21.04 -5.20 17.01
N PRO A 168 20.99 -6.38 17.65
CA PRO A 168 20.43 -6.56 18.99
C PRO A 168 20.79 -5.45 19.98
N ARG A 169 22.07 -5.10 20.08
CA ARG A 169 22.55 -4.05 20.99
C ARG A 169 22.19 -2.62 20.59
N GLU A 170 21.89 -2.36 19.32
CA GLU A 170 21.35 -1.07 18.86
C GLU A 170 19.84 -0.98 19.17
N THR A 171 19.11 -2.10 19.08
CA THR A 171 17.66 -2.13 19.37
C THR A 171 17.33 -2.05 20.86
N LEU A 172 18.16 -2.66 21.72
CA LEU A 172 17.85 -2.77 23.14
C LEU A 172 17.70 -1.42 23.87
N PRO A 173 18.59 -0.43 23.71
CA PRO A 173 18.41 0.88 24.31
C PRO A 173 17.07 1.52 23.89
N ILE A 174 16.71 1.41 22.62
CA ILE A 174 15.46 1.93 22.06
C ILE A 174 14.25 1.25 22.73
N ILE A 175 14.22 -0.08 22.72
CA ILE A 175 13.08 -0.84 23.26
C ILE A 175 12.97 -0.70 24.78
N ARG A 176 14.09 -0.64 25.52
CA ARG A 176 14.08 -0.38 26.96
C ARG A 176 13.57 1.02 27.29
N ALA A 177 14.00 2.03 26.53
CA ALA A 177 13.51 3.40 26.67
C ALA A 177 11.98 3.48 26.45
N LEU A 178 11.49 2.82 25.40
CA LEU A 178 10.06 2.74 25.09
C LEU A 178 9.28 1.91 26.12
N ALA A 179 9.82 0.81 26.63
CA ALA A 179 9.16 0.02 27.68
C ALA A 179 9.03 0.81 29.00
N ARG A 180 10.08 1.53 29.42
CA ARG A 180 10.02 2.43 30.60
C ARG A 180 9.05 3.58 30.39
N CYS A 181 9.01 4.12 29.17
CA CYS A 181 7.99 5.09 28.75
C CYS A 181 6.57 4.54 28.93
N LEU A 182 6.30 3.33 28.45
CA LEU A 182 5.00 2.69 28.60
C LEU A 182 4.65 2.41 30.06
N GLU A 183 5.61 1.99 30.88
CA GLU A 183 5.39 1.85 32.33
C GLU A 183 4.85 3.16 32.93
N ARG A 184 5.45 4.30 32.56
CA ARG A 184 5.00 5.61 33.02
C ARG A 184 3.62 5.99 32.48
N VAL A 185 3.36 5.74 31.20
CA VAL A 185 2.07 6.00 30.55
C VAL A 185 0.95 5.20 31.22
N HIS A 186 1.18 3.91 31.46
CA HIS A 186 0.19 2.99 32.03
C HIS A 186 -0.15 3.32 33.49
N GLN A 187 0.74 4.00 34.24
CA GLN A 187 0.45 4.51 35.59
C GLN A 187 -0.61 5.63 35.63
N TYR A 188 -0.90 6.26 34.49
CA TYR A 188 -1.95 7.27 34.34
C TYR A 188 -3.23 6.69 33.71
N ASP A 189 -3.40 5.37 33.74
CA ASP A 189 -4.53 4.64 33.13
C ASP A 189 -4.71 4.94 31.63
N LEU A 190 -3.63 5.34 30.96
CA LEU A 190 -3.59 5.58 29.53
C LEU A 190 -2.90 4.41 28.83
N ILE A 191 -3.39 4.02 27.65
CA ILE A 191 -2.73 3.10 26.73
C ILE A 191 -2.58 3.79 25.37
N HIS A 192 -1.50 3.51 24.65
CA HIS A 192 -1.17 4.23 23.41
C HIS A 192 -2.01 3.76 22.22
N ARG A 193 -2.24 2.45 22.07
CA ARG A 193 -3.09 1.81 21.04
C ARG A 193 -2.63 1.91 19.58
N ASP A 194 -1.49 2.55 19.33
CA ASP A 194 -0.97 2.78 17.97
C ASP A 194 0.55 2.86 17.92
N ILE A 195 1.21 2.00 18.69
CA ILE A 195 2.67 1.94 18.68
C ILE A 195 3.08 1.29 17.36
N SER A 196 3.84 2.04 16.56
CA SER A 196 4.41 1.59 15.30
C SER A 196 5.70 2.37 15.02
N PRO A 197 6.56 1.93 14.09
CA PRO A 197 7.79 2.65 13.76
C PRO A 197 7.54 4.09 13.26
N ARG A 198 6.36 4.35 12.71
CA ARG A 198 5.94 5.68 12.23
C ARG A 198 5.59 6.66 13.35
N ASN A 199 5.16 6.13 14.50
CA ASN A 199 4.76 6.93 15.67
C ASN A 199 5.86 7.00 16.73
N ILE A 200 7.11 6.72 16.35
CA ILE A 200 8.28 6.87 17.20
C ILE A 200 9.26 7.75 16.44
N LEU A 201 9.48 8.98 16.92
CA LEU A 201 10.51 9.88 16.37
C LEU A 201 11.83 9.66 17.09
N LEU A 202 12.94 9.89 16.39
CA LEU A 202 14.28 9.85 16.96
C LEU A 202 14.83 11.27 17.07
N ARG A 203 15.27 11.65 18.27
CA ARG A 203 16.18 12.78 18.45
C ARG A 203 17.59 12.28 18.69
N PHE A 204 18.59 13.04 18.29
CA PHE A 204 19.99 12.65 18.45
C PHE A 204 20.67 13.50 19.51
N LEU A 205 20.84 12.94 20.71
CA LEU A 205 21.58 13.58 21.80
C LEU A 205 22.95 12.92 21.93
N GLY A 206 24.03 13.69 21.82
CA GLY A 206 25.39 13.14 21.87
C GLY A 206 25.69 12.11 20.76
N GLY A 207 24.97 12.19 19.64
CA GLY A 207 25.08 11.25 18.50
C GLY A 207 24.35 9.91 18.68
N GLN A 208 23.66 9.70 19.80
CA GLN A 208 22.86 8.49 20.04
C GLN A 208 21.37 8.74 19.77
N PRO A 209 20.66 7.78 19.16
CA PRO A 209 19.23 7.90 18.92
C PRO A 209 18.45 7.73 20.23
N GLU A 210 17.66 8.72 20.59
CA GLU A 210 16.67 8.65 21.67
C GLU A 210 15.27 8.58 21.08
N PRO A 211 14.50 7.51 21.35
CA PRO A 211 13.14 7.39 20.85
C PRO A 211 12.19 8.28 21.63
N VAL A 212 11.26 8.92 20.94
CA VAL A 212 10.16 9.70 21.50
C VAL A 212 8.86 9.16 20.93
N LEU A 213 8.02 8.64 21.80
CA LEU A 213 6.71 8.13 21.45
C LEU A 213 5.76 9.31 21.21
N ILE A 214 5.16 9.35 20.01
CA ILE A 214 4.24 10.38 19.55
C ILE A 214 2.89 9.76 19.18
N ASP A 215 1.89 10.61 18.96
CA ASP A 215 0.61 10.22 18.38
C ASP A 215 -0.13 9.11 19.16
N PHE A 216 -0.43 9.40 20.42
CA PHE A 216 -1.32 8.57 21.23
C PHE A 216 -2.68 8.47 20.51
N GLY A 217 -3.25 7.27 20.46
CA GLY A 217 -4.49 6.99 19.72
C GLY A 217 -5.74 7.58 20.37
N LEU A 218 -5.79 8.92 20.56
CA LEU A 218 -6.69 9.65 21.46
C LEU A 218 -8.19 9.50 21.16
N ALA A 219 -8.54 8.88 20.03
CA ALA A 219 -9.90 8.75 19.52
C ALA A 219 -10.21 7.35 18.97
N ARG A 220 -9.28 6.39 19.04
CA ARG A 220 -9.39 5.12 18.31
C ARG A 220 -10.47 4.18 18.86
N ASP A 221 -10.64 4.09 20.17
CA ASP A 221 -11.61 3.16 20.77
C ASP A 221 -13.05 3.46 20.34
N TYR A 222 -13.42 4.74 20.31
CA TYR A 222 -14.76 5.17 19.90
C TYR A 222 -14.98 5.03 18.39
N ALA A 223 -13.92 5.12 17.58
CA ALA A 223 -13.97 4.86 16.14
C ALA A 223 -14.26 3.41 15.79
N ILE A 224 -13.70 2.48 16.55
CA ILE A 224 -14.00 1.05 16.39
C ILE A 224 -15.46 0.77 16.75
N GLU A 225 -15.99 1.42 17.79
CA GLU A 225 -17.38 1.25 18.24
C GLU A 225 -18.42 1.83 17.24
N HIS A 226 -18.14 2.97 16.60
CA HIS A 226 -19.17 3.74 15.89
C HIS A 226 -19.03 3.76 14.37
N THR A 227 -17.87 3.45 13.80
CA THR A 227 -17.62 3.74 12.37
C THR A 227 -17.72 2.51 11.46
N ARG A 228 -17.87 1.28 11.98
CA ARG A 228 -17.91 -0.01 11.21
C ARG A 228 -16.76 -0.25 10.21
N SER A 229 -15.85 0.71 10.02
CA SER A 229 -14.66 0.64 9.20
C SER A 229 -13.52 0.01 10.01
N SER A 230 -13.51 -1.32 10.03
CA SER A 230 -12.51 -2.15 10.72
C SER A 230 -11.05 -1.91 10.28
N GLY A 231 -10.82 -1.31 9.11
CA GLY A 231 -9.48 -0.98 8.61
C GLY A 231 -8.81 0.25 9.24
N MET A 232 -9.53 1.08 10.01
CA MET A 232 -9.07 2.43 10.37
C MET A 232 -8.28 2.53 11.68
N ALA A 233 -8.42 1.56 12.60
CA ALA A 233 -7.70 1.56 13.89
C ALA A 233 -6.64 0.45 13.97
N PHE A 234 -6.41 -0.24 12.86
CA PHE A 234 -5.58 -1.44 12.80
C PHE A 234 -4.37 -1.19 11.90
N THR A 235 -3.20 -1.18 12.51
CA THR A 235 -1.92 -1.10 11.81
C THR A 235 -1.42 -2.52 11.59
N GLU A 236 -1.49 -3.01 10.35
CA GLU A 236 -1.18 -4.40 10.01
C GLU A 236 0.21 -4.84 10.53
N GLY A 237 0.28 -6.03 11.14
CA GLY A 237 1.48 -6.54 11.79
C GLY A 237 1.77 -5.95 13.18
N TYR A 238 1.41 -4.70 13.45
CA TYR A 238 1.73 -4.01 14.72
C TYR A 238 0.58 -4.03 15.73
N SER A 239 -0.66 -3.92 15.28
CA SER A 239 -1.82 -3.91 16.17
C SER A 239 -2.11 -5.30 16.74
N ALA A 240 -2.35 -5.36 18.05
CA ALA A 240 -2.71 -6.61 18.72
C ALA A 240 -4.09 -7.11 18.26
N PRO A 241 -4.35 -8.44 18.26
CA PRO A 241 -5.63 -9.02 17.86
C PRO A 241 -6.87 -8.41 18.52
N GLU A 242 -6.79 -8.09 19.82
CA GLU A 242 -7.90 -7.48 20.57
C GLU A 242 -8.22 -6.04 20.13
N SER A 243 -7.34 -5.39 19.36
CA SER A 243 -7.59 -4.05 18.79
C SER A 243 -8.70 -4.08 17.75
N LEU A 244 -8.98 -5.24 17.13
CA LEU A 244 -10.08 -5.42 16.18
C LEU A 244 -11.43 -5.72 16.86
N SER A 245 -11.42 -6.06 18.15
CA SER A 245 -12.63 -6.46 18.88
C SER A 245 -13.19 -5.29 19.69
N THR A 246 -14.51 -5.10 19.64
CA THR A 246 -15.23 -4.17 20.52
C THR A 246 -15.53 -4.74 21.90
N THR A 247 -15.29 -6.04 22.13
CA THR A 247 -15.69 -6.74 23.36
C THR A 247 -14.51 -7.24 24.19
N LEU A 248 -13.33 -7.39 23.58
CA LEU A 248 -12.15 -7.83 24.30
C LEU A 248 -11.53 -6.64 25.05
N PRO A 249 -11.12 -6.83 26.33
CA PRO A 249 -10.47 -5.79 27.07
C PRO A 249 -9.13 -5.44 26.44
N ARG A 250 -8.81 -4.15 26.43
CA ARG A 250 -7.50 -3.62 26.05
C ARG A 250 -6.80 -3.15 27.32
N GLY A 251 -5.49 -3.29 27.36
CA GLY A 251 -4.70 -2.90 28.52
C GLY A 251 -3.23 -2.76 28.18
N PRO A 252 -2.34 -2.65 29.18
CA PRO A 252 -0.89 -2.57 28.98
C PRO A 252 -0.34 -3.63 28.01
N PHE A 253 -0.83 -4.86 28.08
CA PHE A 253 -0.44 -5.98 27.20
C PHE A 253 -0.75 -5.75 25.71
N THR A 254 -1.65 -4.81 25.38
CA THR A 254 -1.98 -4.42 24.01
C THR A 254 -0.86 -3.57 23.43
N ASP A 255 -0.39 -2.57 24.17
CA ASP A 255 0.77 -1.76 23.78
C ASP A 255 2.06 -2.58 23.72
N LEU A 256 2.25 -3.52 24.65
CA LEU A 256 3.44 -4.38 24.67
C LEU A 256 3.52 -5.30 23.45
N TYR A 257 2.39 -5.80 22.95
CA TYR A 257 2.35 -6.54 21.69
C TYR A 257 2.90 -5.65 20.55
N SER A 258 2.41 -4.42 20.45
CA SER A 258 2.83 -3.48 19.42
C SER A 258 4.31 -3.08 19.56
N LEU A 259 4.81 -2.91 20.79
CA LEU A 259 6.23 -2.69 21.04
C LEU A 259 7.10 -3.89 20.62
N ALA A 260 6.63 -5.13 20.84
CA ALA A 260 7.34 -6.31 20.37
C ALA A 260 7.32 -6.45 18.83
N ALA A 261 6.25 -6.00 18.18
CA ALA A 261 6.18 -5.91 16.72
C ALA A 261 7.17 -4.85 16.17
N VAL A 262 7.31 -3.71 16.85
CA VAL A 262 8.37 -2.72 16.56
C VAL A 262 9.74 -3.36 16.74
N TRP A 263 9.98 -4.08 17.84
CA TRP A 263 11.27 -4.73 18.06
C TRP A 263 11.61 -5.76 16.97
N TYR A 264 10.62 -6.55 16.55
CA TYR A 264 10.77 -7.44 15.41
C TYR A 264 11.19 -6.67 14.15
N PHE A 265 10.47 -5.58 13.82
CA PHE A 265 10.81 -4.71 12.69
C PHE A 265 12.23 -4.15 12.77
N LEU A 266 12.68 -3.71 13.95
CA LEU A 266 14.05 -3.22 14.12
C LEU A 266 15.10 -4.27 13.75
N LEU A 267 14.85 -5.55 14.07
CA LEU A 267 15.81 -6.63 13.86
C LEU A 267 15.77 -7.24 12.44
N THR A 268 14.72 -6.97 11.68
CA THR A 268 14.49 -7.62 10.37
C THR A 268 14.34 -6.64 9.21
N GLY A 269 14.04 -5.37 9.49
CA GLY A 269 13.65 -4.37 8.48
C GLY A 269 12.22 -4.55 7.96
N ALA A 270 11.45 -5.51 8.50
CA ALA A 270 10.08 -5.81 8.08
C ALA A 270 9.18 -6.12 9.29
N GLY A 271 7.92 -5.70 9.23
CA GLY A 271 6.94 -6.02 10.28
C GLY A 271 6.74 -7.54 10.43
N PRO A 272 6.25 -8.02 11.59
CA PRO A 272 5.91 -9.44 11.74
C PRO A 272 4.76 -9.82 10.78
N PRO A 273 4.60 -11.13 10.49
CA PRO A 273 3.49 -11.62 9.68
C PRO A 273 2.13 -11.06 10.10
N SER A 274 1.25 -10.79 9.12
CA SER A 274 -0.10 -10.27 9.36
C SER A 274 -0.90 -11.22 10.26
N LEU A 275 -1.95 -10.71 10.94
CA LEU A 275 -2.81 -11.59 11.74
C LEU A 275 -3.46 -12.70 10.90
N SER A 276 -3.76 -12.40 9.63
CA SER A 276 -4.29 -13.37 8.66
C SER A 276 -3.27 -14.49 8.38
N ASP A 277 -2.01 -14.14 8.15
CA ASP A 277 -0.94 -15.12 7.93
C ASP A 277 -0.67 -15.95 9.19
N ARG A 278 -0.72 -15.30 10.36
CA ARG A 278 -0.58 -15.99 11.65
C ARG A 278 -1.72 -16.95 11.94
N ALA A 279 -2.94 -16.64 11.49
CA ALA A 279 -4.10 -17.52 11.64
C ALA A 279 -3.97 -18.81 10.81
N VAL A 280 -3.26 -18.77 9.67
CA VAL A 280 -2.94 -19.95 8.85
C VAL A 280 -1.62 -20.62 9.22
N GLY A 281 -0.99 -20.19 10.32
CA GLY A 281 0.14 -20.87 10.95
C GLY A 281 1.52 -20.23 10.73
N LEU A 282 1.63 -19.13 9.97
CA LEU A 282 2.90 -18.44 9.80
C LEU A 282 3.35 -17.81 11.12
N GLN A 283 4.55 -18.14 11.60
CA GLN A 283 5.09 -17.57 12.84
C GLN A 283 6.13 -16.49 12.54
N PRO A 284 6.23 -15.44 13.37
CA PRO A 284 7.37 -14.52 13.30
C PRO A 284 8.67 -15.29 13.52
N THR A 285 9.59 -15.24 12.56
CA THR A 285 10.90 -15.89 12.64
C THR A 285 12.00 -14.83 12.67
N LEU A 286 13.03 -15.08 13.48
CA LEU A 286 14.22 -14.23 13.62
C LEU A 286 15.47 -15.03 13.24
N ALA A 287 16.48 -14.33 12.74
CA ALA A 287 17.75 -14.94 12.32
C ALA A 287 18.41 -15.73 13.47
N ALA A 288 19.17 -16.78 13.13
CA ALA A 288 19.77 -17.70 14.10
C ALA A 288 20.71 -16.98 15.09
N GLU A 289 21.33 -15.90 14.63
CA GLU A 289 22.31 -15.07 15.32
C GLU A 289 21.68 -14.17 16.39
N ILE A 290 20.36 -13.91 16.33
CA ILE A 290 19.69 -13.12 17.37
C ILE A 290 19.69 -13.91 18.69
N PRO A 291 20.11 -13.31 19.83
CA PRO A 291 20.15 -13.97 21.12
C PRO A 291 18.83 -14.64 21.51
N LYS A 292 18.92 -15.84 22.11
CA LYS A 292 17.76 -16.64 22.50
C LYS A 292 16.80 -15.88 23.41
N SER A 293 17.33 -15.10 24.36
CA SER A 293 16.52 -14.27 25.27
C SER A 293 15.66 -13.25 24.51
N ILE A 294 16.21 -12.58 23.48
CA ILE A 294 15.46 -11.63 22.65
C ILE A 294 14.37 -12.36 21.86
N LYS A 295 14.70 -13.51 21.25
CA LYS A 295 13.73 -14.33 20.52
C LYS A 295 12.55 -14.74 21.40
N GLU A 296 12.84 -15.22 22.61
CA GLU A 296 11.83 -15.63 23.58
C GLU A 296 10.99 -14.43 24.06
N ALA A 297 11.62 -13.29 24.29
CA ALA A 297 10.93 -12.06 24.70
C ALA A 297 9.94 -11.57 23.63
N ILE A 298 10.39 -11.49 22.37
CA ILE A 298 9.56 -11.11 21.22
C ILE A 298 8.45 -12.14 21.00
N ALA A 299 8.77 -13.43 20.96
CA ALA A 299 7.80 -14.49 20.70
C ALA A 299 6.70 -14.55 21.76
N ARG A 300 7.05 -14.45 23.05
CA ARG A 300 6.08 -14.46 24.15
C ARG A 300 5.19 -13.21 24.13
N THR A 301 5.76 -12.05 23.83
CA THR A 301 5.01 -10.78 23.81
C THR A 301 4.13 -10.66 22.57
N LEU A 302 4.51 -11.27 21.45
CA LEU A 302 3.68 -11.41 20.25
C LEU A 302 2.65 -12.56 20.33
N ALA A 303 2.46 -13.21 21.48
CA ALA A 303 1.45 -14.26 21.60
C ALA A 303 0.05 -13.73 21.24
N LEU A 304 -0.74 -14.51 20.49
CA LEU A 304 -2.08 -14.06 20.06
C LEU A 304 -3.03 -13.88 21.26
N LYS A 305 -2.92 -14.71 22.29
CA LYS A 305 -3.72 -14.61 23.51
C LYS A 305 -3.11 -13.57 24.48
N PRO A 306 -3.85 -12.53 24.90
CA PRO A 306 -3.36 -11.54 25.86
C PRO A 306 -2.76 -12.13 27.15
N SER A 307 -3.37 -13.19 27.69
CA SER A 307 -2.92 -13.84 28.92
C SER A 307 -1.57 -14.56 28.82
N GLN A 308 -1.04 -14.76 27.61
CA GLN A 308 0.28 -15.36 27.39
C GLN A 308 1.40 -14.32 27.29
N ARG A 309 1.05 -13.03 27.22
CA ARG A 309 1.98 -11.90 27.14
C ARG A 309 2.37 -11.41 28.53
N PRO A 310 3.48 -10.66 28.68
CA PRO A 310 3.70 -9.81 29.84
C PRO A 310 2.50 -8.87 30.07
N GLN A 311 2.01 -8.80 31.30
CA GLN A 311 0.85 -7.96 31.65
C GLN A 311 1.25 -6.54 32.00
N THR A 312 2.54 -6.30 32.28
CA THR A 312 3.08 -4.98 32.63
C THR A 312 4.38 -4.71 31.88
N ALA A 313 4.69 -3.43 31.67
CA ALA A 313 5.96 -3.03 31.07
C ALA A 313 7.17 -3.50 31.91
N ARG A 314 7.00 -3.62 33.23
CA ARG A 314 7.99 -4.20 34.14
C ARG A 314 8.27 -5.68 33.85
N GLU A 315 7.23 -6.49 33.71
CA GLU A 315 7.38 -7.91 33.32
C GLU A 315 8.07 -8.04 31.95
N PHE A 316 7.76 -7.14 31.01
CA PHE A 316 8.42 -7.12 29.71
C PHE A 316 9.91 -6.75 29.82
N LEU A 317 10.25 -5.76 30.65
CA LEU A 317 11.65 -5.39 30.95
C LEU A 317 12.42 -6.55 31.58
N GLU A 318 11.81 -7.28 32.52
CA GLU A 318 12.40 -8.46 33.15
C GLU A 318 12.62 -9.60 32.13
N LEU A 319 11.68 -9.79 31.20
CA LEU A 319 11.76 -10.78 30.13
C LEU A 319 12.91 -10.52 29.13
N MET A 320 13.27 -9.25 28.90
CA MET A 320 14.40 -8.89 28.03
C MET A 320 15.77 -9.28 28.60
N GLY A 321 15.87 -9.56 29.90
CA GLY A 321 17.12 -9.91 30.59
C GLY A 321 18.06 -8.73 30.86
N GLY A 322 19.17 -9.02 31.55
CA GLY A 322 20.26 -8.07 31.86
C GLY A 322 21.07 -7.62 30.64
N GLU A 323 22.08 -6.76 30.83
CA GLU A 323 22.92 -6.23 29.75
C GLU A 323 23.50 -7.34 28.86
N ILE A 324 23.39 -7.18 27.54
CA ILE A 324 24.00 -8.08 26.57
C ILE A 324 25.50 -7.76 26.57
N ALA A 325 26.33 -8.78 26.81
CA ALA A 325 27.78 -8.65 26.70
C ALA A 325 28.14 -8.12 25.29
N PRO A 326 29.11 -7.21 25.15
CA PRO A 326 29.48 -6.67 23.85
C PRO A 326 29.94 -7.83 22.94
N GLU A 327 29.14 -8.14 21.91
CA GLU A 327 29.54 -9.02 20.82
C GLU A 327 30.73 -8.38 20.08
N ALA A 328 31.69 -9.21 19.67
CA ALA A 328 32.92 -8.73 19.05
C ALA A 328 32.62 -7.98 17.74
N GLU A 329 33.28 -6.85 17.51
CA GLU A 329 33.15 -6.00 16.31
C GLU A 329 33.18 -6.77 14.95
N PRO A 330 33.94 -7.88 14.79
CA PRO A 330 33.89 -8.67 13.56
C PRO A 330 32.56 -9.39 13.31
N GLU A 331 31.87 -9.83 14.37
CA GLU A 331 30.57 -10.51 14.26
C GLU A 331 29.47 -9.51 13.91
N LEU A 332 29.60 -8.32 14.46
CA LEU A 332 28.75 -7.20 14.15
C LEU A 332 28.80 -6.77 12.69
N GLN A 333 30.01 -6.63 12.15
CA GLN A 333 30.19 -6.21 10.76
C GLN A 333 29.55 -7.24 9.83
N ARG A 334 29.70 -8.55 10.12
CA ARG A 334 29.05 -9.62 9.36
C ARG A 334 27.52 -9.54 9.38
N LEU A 335 26.92 -9.16 10.52
CA LEU A 335 25.47 -9.00 10.61
C LEU A 335 24.97 -7.80 9.81
N ARG A 336 25.70 -6.66 9.86
CA ARG A 336 25.40 -5.49 9.02
C ARG A 336 25.51 -5.81 7.53
N ASP A 337 26.59 -6.48 7.13
CA ASP A 337 26.83 -6.85 5.74
C ASP A 337 25.72 -7.77 5.20
N ARG A 338 25.23 -8.70 6.03
CA ARG A 338 24.12 -9.60 5.66
C ARG A 338 22.77 -8.89 5.59
N ALA A 339 22.48 -7.97 6.52
CA ALA A 339 21.27 -7.15 6.48
C ALA A 339 21.25 -6.25 5.24
N GLN A 340 22.38 -5.61 4.92
CA GLN A 340 22.53 -4.80 3.71
C GLN A 340 22.34 -5.64 2.45
N ALA A 341 22.94 -6.83 2.38
CA ALA A 341 22.77 -7.73 1.24
C ALA A 341 21.31 -8.18 1.03
N ALA A 342 20.54 -8.35 2.10
CA ALA A 342 19.12 -8.68 2.04
C ALA A 342 18.29 -7.50 1.52
N GLU A 343 18.58 -6.28 1.97
CA GLU A 343 17.94 -5.06 1.48
C GLU A 343 18.24 -4.82 -0.01
N ASP A 344 19.51 -4.95 -0.41
CA ASP A 344 19.92 -4.85 -1.80
C ASP A 344 19.22 -5.89 -2.69
N ALA A 345 18.92 -7.08 -2.15
CA ALA A 345 18.17 -8.11 -2.86
C ALA A 345 16.68 -7.75 -3.01
N ARG A 346 16.07 -7.17 -1.97
CA ARG A 346 14.69 -6.68 -2.01
C ARG A 346 14.54 -5.54 -3.02
N GLN A 347 15.40 -4.53 -2.96
CA GLN A 347 15.39 -3.41 -3.89
C GLN A 347 15.58 -3.86 -5.35
N ARG A 348 16.47 -4.84 -5.59
CA ARG A 348 16.62 -5.44 -6.92
C ARG A 348 15.36 -6.18 -7.39
N ALA A 349 14.63 -6.84 -6.47
CA ALA A 349 13.37 -7.51 -6.80
C ALA A 349 12.26 -6.50 -7.14
N GLU A 350 12.14 -5.41 -6.38
CA GLU A 350 11.19 -4.32 -6.64
C GLU A 350 11.49 -3.61 -7.96
N GLN A 351 12.76 -3.26 -8.21
CA GLN A 351 13.18 -2.68 -9.49
C GLN A 351 12.88 -3.61 -10.67
N ARG A 352 13.06 -4.92 -10.50
CA ARG A 352 12.73 -5.92 -11.52
C ARG A 352 11.22 -5.99 -11.76
N LEU A 353 10.40 -5.92 -10.71
CA LEU A 353 8.94 -5.90 -10.84
C LEU A 353 8.46 -4.63 -11.55
N ALA A 354 8.96 -3.46 -11.13
CA ALA A 354 8.67 -2.17 -11.76
C ALA A 354 9.08 -2.16 -13.25
N ALA A 355 10.23 -2.76 -13.59
CA ALA A 355 10.66 -2.91 -14.97
C ALA A 355 9.72 -3.82 -15.78
N ILE A 356 9.23 -4.92 -15.20
CA ILE A 356 8.25 -5.80 -15.84
C ILE A 356 6.92 -5.06 -16.06
N GLU A 357 6.47 -4.27 -15.09
CA GLU A 357 5.24 -3.47 -15.20
C GLU A 357 5.36 -2.36 -16.25
N ALA A 358 6.49 -1.66 -16.28
CA ALA A 358 6.79 -0.66 -17.30
C ALA A 358 6.82 -1.29 -18.71
N GLN A 359 7.44 -2.47 -18.86
CA GLN A 359 7.41 -3.22 -20.12
C GLN A 359 5.99 -3.62 -20.53
N ARG A 360 5.16 -4.08 -19.59
CA ARG A 360 3.75 -4.41 -19.84
C ARG A 360 2.96 -3.19 -20.28
N ARG A 361 3.17 -2.04 -19.63
CA ARG A 361 2.51 -0.78 -19.99
C ARG A 361 2.91 -0.31 -21.38
N ALA A 362 4.21 -0.31 -21.69
CA ALA A 362 4.71 0.04 -23.02
C ALA A 362 4.13 -0.90 -24.10
N ALA A 363 4.09 -2.21 -23.84
CA ALA A 363 3.48 -3.18 -24.76
C ALA A 363 1.97 -2.95 -24.95
N ALA A 364 1.25 -2.55 -23.89
CA ALA A 364 -0.16 -2.20 -23.96
C ALA A 364 -0.40 -0.92 -24.77
N ASP A 365 0.44 0.10 -24.58
CA ASP A 365 0.37 1.38 -25.30
C ASP A 365 0.67 1.18 -26.80
N GLU A 366 1.68 0.38 -27.14
CA GLU A 366 1.96 0.01 -28.54
C GLU A 366 0.80 -0.76 -29.18
N LEU A 367 0.18 -1.69 -28.45
CA LEU A 367 -0.95 -2.45 -28.95
C LEU A 367 -2.20 -1.56 -29.15
N ALA A 368 -2.41 -0.60 -28.25
CA ALA A 368 -3.46 0.40 -28.37
C ALA A 368 -3.25 1.32 -29.57
N ALA A 369 -2.01 1.73 -29.85
CA ALA A 369 -1.66 2.49 -31.05
C ALA A 369 -1.97 1.71 -32.35
N ASP A 370 -1.83 0.39 -32.32
CA ASP A 370 -2.21 -0.50 -33.43
C ASP A 370 -3.74 -0.74 -33.55
N GLY A 371 -4.55 -0.13 -32.67
CA GLY A 371 -6.01 -0.21 -32.67
C GLY A 371 -6.58 -1.36 -31.85
N TYR A 372 -5.81 -1.92 -30.92
CA TYR A 372 -6.21 -3.09 -30.13
C TYR A 372 -6.01 -2.88 -28.62
N ARG A 373 -6.90 -3.42 -27.80
CA ARG A 373 -6.74 -3.44 -26.33
C ARG A 373 -6.58 -4.85 -25.83
N ASP A 374 -5.47 -5.14 -25.15
CA ASP A 374 -5.29 -6.41 -24.44
C ASP A 374 -6.22 -6.46 -23.23
N ASN A 375 -6.95 -7.55 -23.08
CA ASN A 375 -7.81 -7.78 -21.91
C ASN A 375 -7.10 -8.60 -20.81
N GLY A 376 -5.88 -9.08 -21.07
CA GLY A 376 -5.08 -9.84 -20.10
C GLY A 376 -5.56 -11.29 -19.86
N ASP A 377 -6.66 -11.70 -20.49
CA ASP A 377 -7.32 -12.99 -20.32
C ASP A 377 -7.23 -13.90 -21.57
N GLY A 378 -6.29 -13.60 -22.46
CA GLY A 378 -6.14 -14.29 -23.75
C GLY A 378 -7.08 -13.79 -24.85
N THR A 379 -7.77 -12.67 -24.59
CA THR A 379 -8.59 -11.97 -25.58
C THR A 379 -8.06 -10.56 -25.87
N VAL A 380 -8.38 -10.04 -27.06
CA VAL A 380 -8.04 -8.69 -27.47
C VAL A 380 -9.29 -8.02 -28.03
N THR A 381 -9.53 -6.76 -27.67
CA THR A 381 -10.63 -5.98 -28.24
C THR A 381 -10.09 -5.12 -29.38
N ASP A 382 -10.65 -5.28 -30.58
CA ASP A 382 -10.45 -4.36 -31.69
C ASP A 382 -11.21 -3.06 -31.41
N LEU A 383 -10.48 -1.95 -31.29
CA LEU A 383 -11.04 -0.65 -30.94
C LEU A 383 -11.84 -0.03 -32.09
N GLY A 384 -11.57 -0.42 -33.33
CA GLY A 384 -12.29 0.08 -34.51
C GLY A 384 -13.66 -0.58 -34.69
N THR A 385 -13.76 -1.87 -34.39
CA THR A 385 -15.01 -2.65 -34.57
C THR A 385 -15.77 -2.90 -33.26
N GLY A 386 -15.11 -2.76 -32.11
CA GLY A 386 -15.65 -3.15 -30.81
C GLY A 386 -15.68 -4.67 -30.58
N LEU A 387 -15.22 -5.46 -31.56
CA LEU A 387 -15.21 -6.91 -31.49
C LEU A 387 -14.12 -7.40 -30.54
N THR A 388 -14.43 -8.44 -29.78
CA THR A 388 -13.46 -9.12 -28.91
C THR A 388 -13.04 -10.43 -29.53
N TRP A 389 -11.76 -10.50 -29.89
CA TRP A 389 -11.16 -11.63 -30.57
C TRP A 389 -10.38 -12.51 -29.59
N MET A 390 -10.41 -13.81 -29.83
CA MET A 390 -9.45 -14.73 -29.23
C MET A 390 -8.05 -14.44 -29.80
N ARG A 391 -7.04 -14.29 -28.94
CA ARG A 391 -5.67 -13.92 -29.38
C ARG A 391 -4.91 -15.06 -30.04
N PHE A 392 -5.32 -16.29 -29.81
CA PHE A 392 -4.75 -17.51 -30.38
C PHE A 392 -5.76 -18.24 -31.29
N ALA A 393 -5.28 -19.16 -32.12
CA ALA A 393 -6.12 -19.99 -32.97
C ALA A 393 -6.57 -21.25 -32.22
N LEU A 394 -7.67 -21.86 -32.67
CA LEU A 394 -8.15 -23.14 -32.14
C LEU A 394 -7.01 -24.18 -32.16
N GLY A 395 -6.90 -25.00 -31.11
CA GLY A 395 -5.79 -25.96 -30.90
C GLY A 395 -4.65 -25.40 -30.04
N GLN A 396 -4.43 -24.09 -30.06
CA GLN A 396 -3.52 -23.39 -29.14
C GLN A 396 -4.23 -23.05 -27.83
N ARG A 397 -3.45 -22.62 -26.82
CA ARG A 397 -3.95 -22.17 -25.52
C ARG A 397 -3.18 -20.96 -25.00
N TRP A 398 -3.82 -20.20 -24.12
CA TRP A 398 -3.23 -19.04 -23.44
C TRP A 398 -2.75 -19.42 -22.03
N GLU A 399 -1.44 -19.35 -21.79
CA GLU A 399 -0.81 -19.67 -20.51
C GLU A 399 0.21 -18.60 -20.15
N ASN A 400 0.11 -18.05 -18.93
CA ASN A 400 1.08 -17.09 -18.38
C ASN A 400 1.43 -15.91 -19.32
N GLY A 401 0.43 -15.39 -20.05
CA GLY A 401 0.59 -14.25 -20.96
C GLY A 401 1.21 -14.60 -22.32
N ARG A 402 1.25 -15.88 -22.69
CA ARG A 402 1.79 -16.35 -23.99
C ARG A 402 0.90 -17.41 -24.60
N VAL A 403 1.03 -17.57 -25.92
CA VAL A 403 0.42 -18.68 -26.68
C VAL A 403 1.32 -19.89 -26.61
N VAL A 404 0.75 -21.05 -26.30
CA VAL A 404 1.43 -22.34 -26.29
C VAL A 404 0.61 -23.39 -27.04
N GLY A 405 1.27 -24.44 -27.53
CA GLY A 405 0.65 -25.47 -28.36
C GLY A 405 0.56 -25.09 -29.85
N GLU A 406 0.00 -25.99 -30.64
CA GLU A 406 -0.08 -25.85 -32.09
C GLU A 406 -1.50 -25.55 -32.56
N ALA A 407 -1.63 -24.69 -33.57
CA ALA A 407 -2.92 -24.39 -34.16
C ALA A 407 -3.42 -25.59 -34.96
N MET A 408 -4.64 -26.05 -34.67
CA MET A 408 -5.26 -27.15 -35.39
C MET A 408 -5.96 -26.63 -36.65
N LYS A 409 -6.13 -27.50 -37.64
CA LYS A 409 -7.00 -27.29 -38.80
C LYS A 409 -8.18 -28.23 -38.72
N VAL A 410 -9.36 -27.74 -39.06
CA VAL A 410 -10.61 -28.49 -39.01
C VAL A 410 -11.45 -28.23 -40.25
N THR A 411 -12.36 -29.15 -40.56
CA THR A 411 -13.44 -28.89 -41.51
C THR A 411 -14.38 -27.81 -40.98
N PHE A 412 -15.20 -27.25 -41.87
CA PHE A 412 -16.13 -26.20 -41.45
C PHE A 412 -17.15 -26.72 -40.42
N ASP A 413 -17.70 -27.92 -40.63
CA ASP A 413 -18.71 -28.49 -39.75
C ASP A 413 -18.12 -28.84 -38.36
N GLU A 414 -16.86 -29.31 -38.32
CA GLU A 414 -16.12 -29.49 -37.07
C GLU A 414 -15.89 -28.16 -36.34
N ALA A 415 -15.62 -27.07 -37.06
CA ALA A 415 -15.45 -25.75 -36.46
C ALA A 415 -16.71 -25.30 -35.70
N GLU A 416 -17.90 -25.52 -36.26
CA GLU A 416 -19.18 -25.22 -35.61
C GLU A 416 -19.39 -26.06 -34.34
N ILE A 417 -19.02 -27.35 -34.37
CA ILE A 417 -19.05 -28.22 -33.19
C ILE A 417 -18.11 -27.71 -32.10
N HIS A 418 -16.90 -27.28 -32.45
CA HIS A 418 -15.93 -26.74 -31.51
C HIS A 418 -16.42 -25.45 -30.84
N VAL A 419 -17.05 -24.54 -31.59
CA VAL A 419 -17.65 -23.32 -31.05
C VAL A 419 -18.70 -23.65 -29.97
N ASN A 420 -19.61 -24.57 -30.27
CA ASN A 420 -20.66 -25.00 -29.33
C ASN A 420 -20.07 -25.60 -28.06
N ARG A 421 -19.03 -26.43 -28.18
CA ARG A 421 -18.33 -27.02 -27.03
C ARG A 421 -17.66 -25.96 -26.15
N LEU A 422 -16.95 -25.00 -26.75
CA LEU A 422 -16.26 -23.94 -26.00
C LEU A 422 -17.25 -23.03 -25.25
N ASN A 423 -18.41 -22.74 -25.84
CA ASN A 423 -19.49 -22.01 -25.17
C ASN A 423 -20.10 -22.77 -24.00
N ALA A 424 -20.32 -24.09 -24.16
CA ALA A 424 -20.85 -24.94 -23.08
C ALA A 424 -19.90 -24.97 -21.87
N MET A 425 -18.58 -25.00 -22.12
CA MET A 425 -17.55 -25.03 -21.08
C MET A 425 -17.17 -23.65 -20.53
N GLN A 426 -17.77 -22.57 -21.03
CA GLN A 426 -17.40 -21.19 -20.67
C GLN A 426 -15.90 -20.91 -20.84
N TYR A 427 -15.32 -21.34 -21.96
CA TYR A 427 -13.87 -21.26 -22.16
C TYR A 427 -13.34 -19.83 -22.02
N LEU A 428 -12.23 -19.65 -21.28
CA LEU A 428 -11.68 -18.37 -20.78
C LEU A 428 -12.64 -17.58 -19.85
N GLY A 429 -13.56 -18.27 -19.18
CA GLY A 429 -14.63 -17.64 -18.38
C GLY A 429 -15.65 -16.88 -19.23
N LYS A 430 -15.74 -17.18 -20.54
CA LYS A 430 -16.55 -16.42 -21.51
C LYS A 430 -17.59 -17.32 -22.23
N ARG A 431 -18.70 -16.72 -22.64
CA ARG A 431 -19.75 -17.32 -23.50
C ARG A 431 -20.02 -16.47 -24.73
N GLY A 432 -20.63 -17.04 -25.76
CA GLY A 432 -20.99 -16.33 -26.99
C GLY A 432 -19.84 -16.22 -28.00
N TRP A 433 -18.88 -17.15 -27.94
CA TRP A 433 -17.92 -17.36 -29.01
C TRP A 433 -18.66 -17.76 -30.29
N ARG A 434 -18.25 -17.21 -31.43
CA ARG A 434 -18.75 -17.61 -32.75
C ARG A 434 -17.65 -17.57 -33.79
N LEU A 435 -17.92 -18.21 -34.92
CA LEU A 435 -17.13 -18.01 -36.13
C LEU A 435 -17.35 -16.57 -36.64
N PRO A 436 -16.29 -15.90 -37.11
CA PRO A 436 -16.38 -14.56 -37.66
C PRO A 436 -16.98 -14.55 -39.07
N THR A 437 -17.60 -13.44 -39.45
CA THR A 437 -17.97 -13.19 -40.85
C THR A 437 -16.73 -12.87 -41.68
N LYS A 438 -16.87 -12.92 -43.00
CA LYS A 438 -15.77 -12.68 -43.95
C LYS A 438 -15.29 -11.25 -43.78
N ASP A 439 -16.22 -10.31 -43.63
CA ASP A 439 -15.91 -8.90 -43.48
C ASP A 439 -15.23 -8.62 -42.12
N GLU A 440 -15.62 -9.33 -41.06
CA GLU A 440 -14.93 -9.26 -39.75
C GLU A 440 -13.51 -9.82 -39.81
N LEU A 441 -13.26 -10.95 -40.49
CA LEU A 441 -11.90 -11.44 -40.67
C LEU A 441 -11.03 -10.50 -41.50
N LEU A 442 -11.63 -9.84 -42.50
CA LEU A 442 -10.92 -8.87 -43.32
C LEU A 442 -10.52 -7.61 -42.53
N THR A 443 -11.20 -7.26 -41.44
CA THR A 443 -10.75 -6.14 -40.58
C THR A 443 -9.42 -6.43 -39.88
N LEU A 444 -9.09 -7.71 -39.69
CA LEU A 444 -7.81 -8.14 -39.13
C LEU A 444 -6.67 -8.08 -40.14
N VAL A 445 -6.97 -7.97 -41.45
CA VAL A 445 -5.97 -7.95 -42.51
C VAL A 445 -5.22 -6.61 -42.51
N ARG A 446 -3.92 -6.66 -42.26
CA ARG A 446 -3.02 -5.52 -42.26
C ARG A 446 -1.91 -5.74 -43.28
N ARG A 447 -2.00 -5.07 -44.44
CA ARG A 447 -1.09 -5.24 -45.59
C ARG A 447 0.38 -4.88 -45.31
N ASN A 448 0.64 -4.20 -44.20
CA ASN A 448 2.00 -3.81 -43.77
C ASN A 448 2.66 -4.86 -42.85
N TYR A 449 2.02 -5.99 -42.58
CA TYR A 449 2.57 -7.11 -41.80
C TYR A 449 2.74 -8.35 -42.67
N GLN A 450 3.70 -9.22 -42.30
CA GLN A 450 3.83 -10.59 -42.82
C GLN A 450 3.92 -11.58 -41.64
N PRO A 451 2.94 -12.48 -41.42
CA PRO A 451 1.65 -12.57 -42.11
C PRO A 451 0.85 -11.25 -42.02
N THR A 452 -0.12 -11.07 -42.92
CA THR A 452 -0.99 -9.90 -43.05
C THR A 452 -1.97 -9.73 -41.89
N ILE A 453 -1.55 -9.99 -40.65
CA ILE A 453 -2.30 -9.83 -39.41
C ILE A 453 -1.35 -9.30 -38.35
N ASN A 454 -1.84 -8.43 -37.45
CA ASN A 454 -1.00 -7.85 -36.40
C ASN A 454 -0.48 -8.94 -35.45
N PRO A 455 0.84 -9.23 -35.41
CA PRO A 455 1.41 -10.31 -34.60
C PRO A 455 1.48 -9.95 -33.11
N LYS A 456 1.39 -8.67 -32.74
CA LYS A 456 1.29 -8.24 -31.35
C LYS A 456 -0.10 -8.59 -30.80
N ALA A 457 -1.16 -8.27 -31.55
CA ALA A 457 -2.55 -8.61 -31.20
C ALA A 457 -2.81 -10.13 -31.27
N PHE A 458 -2.23 -10.79 -32.28
CA PHE A 458 -2.45 -12.19 -32.61
C PHE A 458 -1.14 -12.97 -32.68
N PRO A 459 -0.47 -13.18 -31.53
CA PRO A 459 0.82 -13.86 -31.48
C PRO A 459 0.71 -15.31 -31.95
N GLN A 460 1.75 -15.78 -32.65
CA GLN A 460 1.82 -17.13 -33.23
C GLN A 460 0.61 -17.49 -34.11
N CYS A 461 -0.01 -16.50 -34.77
CA CYS A 461 -1.04 -16.77 -35.76
C CYS A 461 -0.44 -17.51 -36.96
N PRO A 462 -0.97 -18.68 -37.36
CA PRO A 462 -0.58 -19.33 -38.60
C PRO A 462 -0.76 -18.40 -39.81
N SER A 463 0.26 -18.35 -40.69
CA SER A 463 0.16 -17.69 -42.00
C SER A 463 -0.61 -18.60 -42.97
N SER A 464 -1.93 -18.65 -42.85
CA SER A 464 -2.76 -19.61 -43.59
C SER A 464 -4.23 -19.19 -43.66
N TYR A 465 -5.09 -20.13 -44.06
CA TYR A 465 -6.52 -19.94 -44.29
C TYR A 465 -7.32 -20.07 -42.98
N PHE A 466 -8.27 -19.16 -42.77
CA PHE A 466 -9.18 -19.14 -41.62
C PHE A 466 -10.64 -19.14 -42.06
N TRP A 467 -11.43 -20.05 -41.50
CA TRP A 467 -12.86 -20.20 -41.82
C TRP A 467 -13.69 -18.98 -41.43
N SER A 468 -14.67 -18.66 -42.27
CA SER A 468 -15.70 -17.63 -42.04
C SER A 468 -17.11 -18.22 -42.09
N ALA A 469 -18.00 -17.74 -41.23
CA ALA A 469 -19.42 -18.10 -41.24
C ALA A 469 -20.26 -17.38 -42.32
N SER A 470 -19.67 -16.55 -43.19
CA SER A 470 -20.43 -15.86 -44.22
C SER A 470 -21.06 -16.84 -45.23
N PRO A 471 -22.32 -16.62 -45.66
CA PRO A 471 -22.98 -17.47 -46.64
C PRO A 471 -22.37 -17.32 -48.04
N THR A 472 -22.45 -18.39 -48.84
CA THR A 472 -22.10 -18.37 -50.26
C THR A 472 -23.38 -18.47 -51.11
N ALA A 473 -23.55 -17.54 -52.05
CA ALA A 473 -24.74 -17.51 -52.91
C ALA A 473 -24.71 -18.54 -54.05
N ALA A 474 -23.56 -19.15 -54.33
CA ALA A 474 -23.33 -19.97 -55.51
C ALA A 474 -23.40 -21.49 -55.27
N ARG A 475 -22.91 -21.98 -54.12
CA ARG A 475 -22.87 -23.42 -53.79
C ARG A 475 -22.95 -23.63 -52.28
N SER A 476 -23.99 -24.31 -51.82
CA SER A 476 -24.21 -24.59 -50.38
C SER A 476 -23.12 -25.44 -49.72
N CYS A 477 -22.29 -26.14 -50.50
CA CYS A 477 -21.16 -26.93 -50.01
C CYS A 477 -19.85 -26.15 -49.82
N ASP A 478 -19.82 -24.86 -50.19
CA ASP A 478 -18.65 -23.99 -50.04
C ASP A 478 -18.85 -22.97 -48.93
N SER A 479 -17.77 -22.64 -48.22
CA SER A 479 -17.75 -21.56 -47.23
C SER A 479 -16.59 -20.60 -47.48
N TRP A 480 -16.74 -19.36 -47.01
CA TRP A 480 -15.69 -18.35 -47.14
C TRP A 480 -14.52 -18.64 -46.19
N TYR A 481 -13.32 -18.28 -46.62
CA TYR A 481 -12.15 -18.19 -45.77
C TYR A 481 -11.37 -16.91 -46.06
N VAL A 482 -10.57 -16.47 -45.10
CA VAL A 482 -9.56 -15.41 -45.28
C VAL A 482 -8.18 -16.02 -45.14
N ASN A 483 -7.30 -15.71 -46.09
CA ASN A 483 -5.90 -16.09 -46.06
C ASN A 483 -5.09 -14.95 -45.41
N PHE A 484 -4.43 -15.23 -44.28
CA PHE A 484 -3.57 -14.24 -43.61
C PHE A 484 -2.13 -14.21 -44.15
N ASP A 485 -1.75 -15.08 -45.08
CA ASP A 485 -0.44 -15.00 -45.75
C ASP A 485 -0.38 -13.87 -46.79
N HIS A 486 -1.50 -13.61 -47.46
CA HIS A 486 -1.61 -12.65 -48.57
C HIS A 486 -2.77 -11.66 -48.41
N GLY A 487 -3.64 -11.85 -47.41
CA GLY A 487 -4.69 -10.89 -47.06
C GLY A 487 -5.89 -10.86 -48.00
N PHE A 488 -6.25 -11.99 -48.61
CA PHE A 488 -7.43 -12.11 -49.49
C PHE A 488 -8.48 -13.06 -48.94
N ALA A 489 -9.73 -12.89 -49.39
CA ALA A 489 -10.83 -13.80 -49.11
C ALA A 489 -11.20 -14.62 -50.35
N SER A 490 -11.55 -15.89 -50.16
CA SER A 490 -12.05 -16.77 -51.22
C SER A 490 -12.96 -17.86 -50.63
N VAL A 491 -13.48 -18.73 -51.48
CA VAL A 491 -14.35 -19.85 -51.06
C VAL A 491 -13.61 -21.17 -51.13
N SER A 492 -13.92 -22.07 -50.19
CA SER A 492 -13.39 -23.42 -50.17
C SER A 492 -14.49 -24.41 -49.80
N HIS A 493 -14.39 -25.62 -50.33
CA HIS A 493 -15.30 -26.70 -49.99
C HIS A 493 -15.24 -27.01 -48.48
N ARG A 494 -16.39 -27.15 -47.83
CA ARG A 494 -16.51 -27.31 -46.35
C ARG A 494 -15.74 -28.51 -45.78
N SER A 495 -15.39 -29.49 -46.61
CA SER A 495 -14.56 -30.65 -46.24
C SER A 495 -13.04 -30.39 -46.22
N ARG A 496 -12.57 -29.19 -46.60
CA ARG A 496 -11.14 -28.81 -46.48
C ARG A 496 -10.80 -28.44 -45.04
N ASN A 497 -9.53 -28.58 -44.67
CA ASN A 497 -9.06 -28.26 -43.32
C ASN A 497 -8.42 -26.87 -43.27
N HIS A 498 -9.06 -25.93 -42.56
CA HIS A 498 -8.56 -24.58 -42.32
C HIS A 498 -8.51 -24.26 -40.83
N HIS A 499 -7.79 -23.20 -40.46
CA HIS A 499 -7.73 -22.75 -39.06
C HIS A 499 -8.99 -22.01 -38.65
N VAL A 500 -9.16 -21.86 -37.33
CA VAL A 500 -10.31 -21.17 -36.75
C VAL A 500 -9.81 -20.18 -35.70
N ARG A 501 -10.36 -18.96 -35.76
CA ARG A 501 -10.21 -17.93 -34.72
C ARG A 501 -11.61 -17.45 -34.35
N LEU A 502 -11.88 -17.33 -33.07
CA LEU A 502 -13.21 -17.00 -32.58
C LEU A 502 -13.31 -15.54 -32.20
N VAL A 503 -14.52 -15.01 -32.38
CA VAL A 503 -14.88 -13.63 -32.08
C VAL A 503 -16.12 -13.58 -31.19
N ARG A 504 -16.29 -12.45 -30.48
CA ARG A 504 -17.44 -12.10 -29.64
C ARG A 504 -17.81 -10.64 -29.86
N GLY A 505 -19.10 -10.31 -29.70
CA GLY A 505 -19.65 -9.00 -30.06
C GLY A 505 -20.02 -8.93 -31.55
N GLY A 506 -20.84 -7.95 -31.97
CA GLY A 506 -21.29 -7.79 -33.36
C GLY A 506 -22.14 -8.93 -33.93
N GLN A 507 -22.74 -8.72 -35.11
CA GLN A 507 -23.45 -9.71 -35.93
C GLN A 507 -23.02 -9.64 -37.39
#